data_AF-A0A9C8ZQ97-F1
#
_entry.id   AF-A0A9C8ZQ97-F1
#
_cell.length_a   1.000
_cell.length_b   1.000
_cell.length_c   1.000
_cell.angle_alpha   90.00
_cell.angle_beta   90.00
_cell.angle_gamma   90.00
#
_symmetry.space_group_name_H-M   'P 1'
#
loop_
_entity.id
_entity.type
_entity.pdbx_description
1 polymer ?
#
loop_
_entity_poly.entity_id
_entity_poly.type
_entity_poly.pdbx_seq_one_letter_code
_entity_poly.pdbx_strand_id
1 'polypeptide(L)'
;MNETYNPQEIEARWQKKWEEDGLYRSVIDTSRVKYYALTMLPYPSGDLHIGHWYAMAPSDARARYMRMRGYNVLFPMGFDAFGLPAENAAIQRGIHPRKWTYSNIEKMRRQLRSMGAMFDWEREAITSDPEYYRWTQWFFLQFYHNGLAYRKMSPVDFCPQCNTTLAREQVKGDDRVCERCGTPVIKKNLEQWFFRITKYAEELLDFSKIEWPERVIAMQKNWIGRSEGAEVIFRTERGDELPVFTTRPDTLWGATFMVMAPEHPLVLEITTDERRAEVEAYIEQAARTSDIEREAADREKTGVFTGAYAINPVNIERIPIWVADYVLMTYGSGAIMAVSA
;
A
#
# COMPACT_ATOMS: atom_id res chain seq x y z
N MET A 1 -34.17 -33.21 -27.58
CA MET A 1 -33.09 -33.02 -26.58
C MET A 1 -32.09 -34.14 -26.82
N ASN A 2 -30.80 -33.83 -26.90
CA ASN A 2 -29.77 -34.89 -26.88
C ASN A 2 -29.90 -35.67 -25.56
N GLU A 3 -29.77 -36.99 -25.60
CA GLU A 3 -29.92 -37.83 -24.40
C GLU A 3 -28.75 -37.66 -23.41
N THR A 4 -27.63 -37.10 -23.86
CA THR A 4 -26.44 -36.81 -23.05
C THR A 4 -26.10 -35.32 -23.03
N TYR A 5 -25.65 -34.83 -21.88
CA TYR A 5 -25.19 -33.45 -21.72
C TYR A 5 -23.85 -33.25 -22.44
N ASN A 6 -23.83 -32.32 -23.41
CA ASN A 6 -22.64 -31.94 -24.16
C ASN A 6 -22.38 -30.41 -24.01
N PRO A 7 -21.46 -29.98 -23.14
CA PRO A 7 -21.18 -28.56 -22.92
C PRO A 7 -20.66 -27.85 -24.17
N GLN A 8 -19.86 -28.52 -24.99
CA GLN A 8 -19.26 -27.92 -26.19
C GLN A 8 -20.32 -27.47 -27.21
N GLU A 9 -21.46 -28.17 -27.29
CA GLU A 9 -22.59 -27.79 -28.14
C GLU A 9 -23.46 -26.68 -27.50
N ILE A 10 -23.65 -26.75 -26.18
CA ILE A 10 -24.64 -25.91 -25.48
C ILE A 10 -24.07 -24.53 -25.15
N GLU A 11 -22.83 -24.45 -24.67
CA GLU A 11 -22.20 -23.21 -24.19
C GLU A 11 -22.03 -22.18 -25.31
N ALA A 12 -21.40 -22.59 -26.42
CA ALA A 12 -21.16 -21.71 -27.57
C ALA A 12 -22.46 -21.17 -28.17
N ARG A 13 -23.51 -22.00 -28.23
CA ARG A 13 -24.84 -21.60 -28.72
C ARG A 13 -25.45 -20.48 -27.88
N TRP A 14 -25.44 -20.63 -26.55
CA TRP A 14 -26.04 -19.63 -25.66
C TRP A 14 -25.21 -18.36 -25.55
N GLN A 15 -23.88 -18.48 -25.50
CA GLN A 15 -22.98 -17.32 -25.54
C GLN A 15 -23.23 -16.47 -26.79
N LYS A 16 -23.34 -17.11 -27.96
CA LYS A 16 -23.66 -16.43 -29.23
C LYS A 16 -25.03 -15.75 -29.17
N LYS A 17 -26.07 -16.45 -28.70
CA LYS A 17 -27.43 -15.89 -28.59
C LYS A 17 -27.46 -14.65 -27.69
N TRP A 18 -26.79 -14.68 -26.54
CA TRP A 18 -26.76 -13.55 -25.62
C TRP A 18 -26.01 -12.34 -26.18
N GLU A 19 -24.94 -12.56 -26.94
CA GLU A 19 -24.23 -11.48 -27.64
C GLU A 19 -25.11 -10.86 -28.75
N GLU A 20 -25.74 -11.70 -29.59
CA GLU A 20 -26.62 -11.25 -30.67
C GLU A 20 -27.83 -10.45 -30.15
N ASP A 21 -28.36 -10.82 -28.99
CA ASP A 21 -29.45 -10.11 -28.32
C ASP A 21 -28.99 -8.81 -27.65
N GLY A 22 -27.66 -8.57 -27.54
CA GLY A 22 -27.11 -7.52 -26.70
C GLY A 22 -27.53 -7.66 -25.24
N LEU A 23 -27.81 -8.89 -24.78
CA LEU A 23 -28.54 -9.17 -23.53
C LEU A 23 -27.86 -8.55 -22.32
N TYR A 24 -26.53 -8.46 -22.30
CA TYR A 24 -25.74 -7.97 -21.16
C TYR A 24 -25.26 -6.53 -21.30
N ARG A 25 -25.65 -5.84 -22.38
CA ARG A 25 -25.41 -4.41 -22.55
C ARG A 25 -26.11 -3.63 -21.44
N SER A 26 -25.38 -2.74 -20.78
CA SER A 26 -25.92 -1.91 -19.70
C SER A 26 -26.46 -0.59 -20.26
N VAL A 27 -27.77 -0.44 -20.20
CA VAL A 27 -28.47 0.82 -20.54
C VAL A 27 -28.76 1.60 -19.27
N ILE A 28 -28.68 2.93 -19.35
CA ILE A 28 -29.11 3.79 -18.25
C ILE A 28 -30.64 3.83 -18.28
N ASP A 29 -31.27 3.05 -17.40
CA ASP A 29 -32.70 2.99 -17.22
C ASP A 29 -33.03 3.40 -15.78
N THR A 30 -33.60 4.58 -15.63
CA THR A 30 -33.97 5.18 -14.33
C THR A 30 -35.29 4.64 -13.78
N SER A 31 -36.05 3.84 -14.55
CA SER A 31 -37.28 3.20 -14.08
C SER A 31 -37.01 1.95 -13.22
N ARG A 32 -35.79 1.41 -13.29
CA ARG A 32 -35.36 0.21 -12.57
C ARG A 32 -34.32 0.55 -11.52
N VAL A 33 -34.32 -0.20 -10.42
CA VAL A 33 -33.29 -0.05 -9.39
C VAL A 33 -31.94 -0.51 -9.97
N LYS A 34 -30.94 0.37 -9.96
CA LYS A 34 -29.59 0.05 -10.43
C LYS A 34 -28.90 -0.97 -9.53
N TYR A 35 -28.04 -1.79 -10.11
CA TYR A 35 -27.10 -2.64 -9.37
C TYR A 35 -25.76 -2.67 -10.09
N TYR A 36 -24.69 -2.29 -9.41
CA TYR A 36 -23.34 -2.35 -9.96
C TYR A 36 -22.61 -3.55 -9.36
N ALA A 37 -22.45 -4.61 -10.16
CA ALA A 37 -21.59 -5.74 -9.84
C ALA A 37 -20.17 -5.44 -10.34
N LEU A 38 -19.16 -5.72 -9.51
CA LEU A 38 -17.77 -5.52 -9.88
C LEU A 38 -16.91 -6.67 -9.35
N THR A 39 -15.96 -7.09 -10.17
CA THR A 39 -14.82 -7.92 -9.76
C THR A 39 -13.54 -7.13 -10.02
N MET A 40 -12.46 -7.44 -9.30
CA MET A 40 -11.17 -6.81 -9.56
C MET A 40 -10.72 -7.11 -10.99
N LEU A 41 -10.26 -6.09 -11.71
CA LEU A 41 -9.81 -6.23 -13.10
C LEU A 41 -8.52 -7.06 -13.14
N PRO A 42 -8.38 -7.99 -14.11
CA PRO A 42 -7.18 -8.79 -14.21
C PRO A 42 -6.01 -8.00 -14.80
N TYR A 43 -4.80 -8.35 -14.35
CA TYR A 43 -3.55 -7.94 -15.01
C TYR A 43 -3.35 -8.78 -16.29
N PRO A 44 -3.04 -8.18 -17.45
CA PRO A 44 -2.76 -8.89 -18.69
C PRO A 44 -1.33 -9.47 -18.73
N SER A 45 -0.97 -10.24 -17.70
CA SER A 45 0.35 -10.84 -17.51
C SER A 45 0.52 -12.21 -18.21
N GLY A 46 -0.54 -12.76 -18.78
CA GLY A 46 -0.53 -14.05 -19.47
C GLY A 46 -1.94 -14.63 -19.61
N ASP A 47 -2.09 -15.92 -19.30
CA ASP A 47 -3.37 -16.63 -19.38
C ASP A 47 -4.18 -16.50 -18.09
N LEU A 48 -5.50 -16.58 -18.19
CA LEU A 48 -6.34 -16.76 -17.00
C LEU A 48 -5.98 -18.09 -16.31
N HIS A 49 -5.61 -18.01 -15.03
CA HIS A 49 -5.55 -19.17 -14.12
C HIS A 49 -6.85 -19.36 -13.32
N ILE A 50 -6.99 -20.48 -12.61
CA ILE A 50 -8.19 -20.85 -11.83
C ILE A 50 -8.61 -19.80 -10.79
N GLY A 51 -7.67 -19.05 -10.22
CA GLY A 51 -7.98 -17.93 -9.33
C GLY A 51 -8.89 -16.86 -9.95
N HIS A 52 -8.76 -16.57 -11.25
CA HIS A 52 -9.66 -15.64 -11.94
C HIS A 52 -11.08 -16.19 -12.01
N TRP A 53 -11.23 -17.47 -12.36
CA TRP A 53 -12.51 -18.17 -12.39
C TRP A 53 -13.18 -18.17 -11.02
N TYR A 54 -12.41 -18.43 -9.96
CA TYR A 54 -12.89 -18.42 -8.58
C TYR A 54 -13.43 -17.05 -8.15
N ALA A 55 -12.80 -15.96 -8.58
CA ALA A 55 -13.27 -14.60 -8.26
C ALA A 55 -14.49 -14.18 -9.13
N MET A 56 -14.49 -14.55 -10.40
CA MET A 56 -15.46 -14.06 -11.38
C MET A 56 -16.77 -14.85 -11.39
N ALA A 57 -16.74 -16.18 -11.24
CA ALA A 57 -17.95 -17.00 -11.33
C ALA A 57 -18.98 -16.71 -10.21
N PRO A 58 -18.59 -16.56 -8.93
CA PRO A 58 -19.55 -16.16 -7.88
C PRO A 58 -20.12 -14.76 -8.10
N SER A 59 -19.29 -13.84 -8.57
CA SER A 59 -19.69 -12.47 -8.90
C SER A 59 -20.72 -12.45 -10.04
N ASP A 60 -20.49 -13.24 -11.09
CA ASP A 60 -21.43 -13.45 -12.20
C ASP A 60 -22.75 -14.06 -11.75
N ALA A 61 -22.70 -15.12 -10.94
CA ALA A 61 -23.91 -15.76 -10.41
C ALA A 61 -24.78 -14.76 -9.61
N ARG A 62 -24.15 -13.93 -8.78
CA ARG A 62 -24.86 -12.85 -8.05
C ARG A 62 -25.41 -11.81 -9.00
N ALA A 63 -24.64 -11.35 -9.98
CA ALA A 63 -25.08 -10.35 -10.96
C ALA A 63 -26.30 -10.85 -11.76
N ARG A 64 -26.28 -12.11 -12.19
CA ARG A 64 -27.40 -12.78 -12.89
C ARG A 64 -28.64 -12.86 -12.01
N TYR A 65 -28.48 -13.28 -10.76
CA TYR A 65 -29.57 -13.32 -9.78
C TYR A 65 -30.22 -11.93 -9.60
N MET A 66 -29.42 -10.87 -9.47
CA MET A 66 -29.93 -9.50 -9.37
C MET A 66 -30.67 -9.08 -10.65
N ARG A 67 -30.15 -9.43 -11.83
CA ARG A 67 -30.81 -9.13 -13.12
C ARG A 67 -32.17 -9.82 -13.22
N MET A 68 -32.24 -11.10 -12.85
CA MET A 68 -33.48 -11.89 -12.82
C MET A 68 -34.51 -11.35 -11.82
N ARG A 69 -34.05 -10.67 -10.77
CA ARG A 69 -34.89 -9.94 -9.82
C ARG A 69 -35.38 -8.57 -10.30
N GLY A 70 -35.08 -8.20 -11.55
CA GLY A 70 -35.55 -6.95 -12.15
C GLY A 70 -34.60 -5.76 -11.98
N TYR A 71 -33.44 -5.91 -11.33
CA TYR A 71 -32.46 -4.82 -11.23
C TYR A 71 -31.84 -4.48 -12.58
N ASN A 72 -31.53 -3.21 -12.80
CA ASN A 72 -30.72 -2.77 -13.93
C ASN A 72 -29.23 -2.98 -13.59
N VAL A 73 -28.70 -4.12 -14.01
CA VAL A 73 -27.36 -4.57 -13.63
C VAL A 73 -26.31 -4.09 -14.64
N LEU A 74 -25.30 -3.39 -14.13
CA LEU A 74 -24.02 -3.16 -14.79
C LEU A 74 -23.00 -4.15 -14.21
N PHE A 75 -22.38 -4.96 -15.07
CA PHE A 75 -21.24 -5.80 -14.71
C PHE A 75 -20.13 -5.62 -15.77
N PRO A 76 -19.21 -4.65 -15.59
CA PRO A 76 -18.20 -4.35 -16.58
C PRO A 76 -17.00 -5.28 -16.44
N MET A 77 -16.17 -5.28 -17.47
CA MET A 77 -14.85 -5.89 -17.46
C MET A 77 -13.84 -4.95 -18.12
N GLY A 78 -12.55 -5.22 -17.92
CA GLY A 78 -11.46 -4.41 -18.42
C GLY A 78 -10.14 -5.06 -18.05
N PHE A 79 -9.05 -4.34 -18.24
CA PHE A 79 -7.71 -4.83 -17.97
C PHE A 79 -6.88 -3.76 -17.27
N ASP A 80 -6.31 -4.13 -16.12
CA ASP A 80 -5.32 -3.29 -15.46
C ASP A 80 -3.96 -3.49 -16.16
N ALA A 81 -3.72 -2.68 -17.19
CA ALA A 81 -2.76 -2.93 -18.25
C ALA A 81 -1.49 -2.06 -18.16
N PHE A 82 -1.31 -1.32 -17.07
CA PHE A 82 -0.06 -0.64 -16.73
C PHE A 82 0.69 -1.35 -15.60
N GLY A 83 1.90 -0.88 -15.36
CA GLY A 83 2.68 -1.28 -14.21
C GLY A 83 3.53 -2.52 -14.43
N LEU A 84 4.21 -2.86 -13.34
CA LEU A 84 5.37 -3.73 -13.36
C LEU A 84 5.06 -5.20 -13.70
N PRO A 85 3.87 -5.78 -13.45
CA PRO A 85 3.56 -7.13 -13.91
C PRO A 85 3.64 -7.30 -15.44
N ALA A 86 3.00 -6.39 -16.19
CA ALA A 86 2.97 -6.45 -17.65
C ALA A 86 4.33 -6.08 -18.26
N GLU A 87 5.01 -5.09 -17.69
CA GLU A 87 6.33 -4.64 -18.13
C GLU A 87 7.41 -5.71 -17.89
N ASN A 88 7.50 -6.28 -16.69
CA ASN A 88 8.50 -7.30 -16.38
C ASN A 88 8.33 -8.56 -17.24
N ALA A 89 7.09 -9.00 -17.46
CA ALA A 89 6.80 -10.16 -18.30
C ALA A 89 7.23 -9.94 -19.75
N ALA A 90 7.10 -8.71 -20.25
CA ALA A 90 7.53 -8.31 -21.59
C ALA A 90 9.08 -8.22 -21.69
N ILE A 91 9.73 -7.61 -20.69
CA ILE A 91 11.21 -7.51 -20.61
C ILE A 91 11.85 -8.89 -20.61
N GLN A 92 11.38 -9.82 -19.77
CA GLN A 92 11.89 -11.20 -19.71
C GLN A 92 11.85 -11.94 -21.06
N ARG A 93 10.94 -11.54 -21.95
CA ARG A 93 10.73 -12.17 -23.27
C ARG A 93 11.34 -11.37 -24.42
N GLY A 94 11.96 -10.22 -24.13
CA GLY A 94 12.47 -9.31 -25.18
C GLY A 94 11.37 -8.75 -26.08
N ILE A 95 10.14 -8.61 -25.57
CA ILE A 95 8.98 -8.11 -26.34
C ILE A 95 8.64 -6.71 -25.85
N HIS A 96 8.25 -5.82 -26.76
CA HIS A 96 7.75 -4.49 -26.39
C HIS A 96 6.51 -4.60 -25.47
N PRO A 97 6.46 -3.93 -24.30
CA PRO A 97 5.37 -4.07 -23.33
C PRO A 97 3.97 -3.90 -23.90
N ARG A 98 3.77 -2.92 -24.79
CA ARG A 98 2.50 -2.74 -25.50
C ARG A 98 2.11 -3.98 -26.33
N LYS A 99 3.03 -4.56 -27.12
CA LYS A 99 2.72 -5.75 -27.94
C LYS A 99 2.37 -6.95 -27.07
N TRP A 100 3.15 -7.18 -26.00
CA TRP A 100 2.90 -8.24 -25.03
C TRP A 100 1.51 -8.08 -24.38
N THR A 101 1.26 -6.90 -23.81
CA THR A 101 0.02 -6.56 -23.10
C THR A 101 -1.22 -6.78 -23.97
N TYR A 102 -1.25 -6.23 -25.19
CA TYR A 102 -2.42 -6.39 -26.06
C TYR A 102 -2.58 -7.83 -26.56
N SER A 103 -1.49 -8.56 -26.80
CA SER A 103 -1.58 -9.97 -27.18
C SER A 103 -2.22 -10.83 -26.07
N ASN A 104 -1.90 -10.51 -24.80
CA ASN A 104 -2.53 -11.15 -23.64
C ASN A 104 -3.98 -10.69 -23.47
N ILE A 105 -4.28 -9.40 -23.63
CA ILE A 105 -5.66 -8.89 -23.60
C ILE A 105 -6.54 -9.64 -24.60
N GLU A 106 -6.09 -9.81 -25.85
CA GLU A 106 -6.84 -10.57 -26.86
C GLU A 106 -7.09 -12.02 -26.44
N LYS A 107 -6.09 -12.67 -25.85
CA LYS A 107 -6.19 -14.05 -25.39
C LYS A 107 -7.14 -14.17 -24.20
N MET A 108 -6.97 -13.32 -23.20
CA MET A 108 -7.81 -13.28 -22.00
C MET A 108 -9.24 -12.89 -22.35
N ARG A 109 -9.47 -11.98 -23.30
CA ARG A 109 -10.82 -11.66 -23.79
C ARG A 109 -11.53 -12.89 -24.34
N ARG A 110 -10.84 -13.73 -25.12
CA ARG A 110 -11.39 -15.02 -25.58
C ARG A 110 -11.71 -15.96 -24.42
N GLN A 111 -10.81 -16.06 -23.43
CA GLN A 111 -11.01 -16.92 -22.26
C GLN A 111 -12.18 -16.41 -21.38
N LEU A 112 -12.26 -15.11 -21.12
CA LEU A 112 -13.34 -14.45 -20.37
C LEU A 112 -14.68 -14.63 -21.09
N ARG A 113 -14.71 -14.47 -22.42
CA ARG A 113 -15.91 -14.74 -23.22
C ARG A 113 -16.33 -16.21 -23.16
N SER A 114 -15.38 -17.15 -23.15
CA SER A 114 -15.71 -18.58 -22.97
C SER A 114 -16.28 -18.92 -21.59
N MET A 115 -16.09 -18.06 -20.57
CA MET A 115 -16.78 -18.23 -19.28
C MET A 115 -18.29 -18.08 -19.42
N GLY A 116 -18.76 -17.36 -20.45
CA GLY A 116 -20.16 -17.01 -20.61
C GLY A 116 -20.70 -16.08 -19.51
N ALA A 117 -19.83 -15.32 -18.84
CA ALA A 117 -20.23 -14.33 -17.84
C ALA A 117 -21.00 -13.16 -18.48
N MET A 118 -21.81 -12.46 -17.68
CA MET A 118 -22.66 -11.34 -18.11
C MET A 118 -21.91 -10.01 -18.23
N PHE A 119 -20.65 -10.05 -18.67
CA PHE A 119 -19.85 -8.85 -18.81
C PHE A 119 -20.40 -7.93 -19.91
N ASP A 120 -20.48 -6.64 -19.61
CA ASP A 120 -20.78 -5.60 -20.57
C ASP A 120 -19.49 -5.16 -21.30
N TRP A 121 -19.24 -5.77 -22.45
CA TRP A 121 -18.06 -5.49 -23.27
C TRP A 121 -18.08 -4.11 -23.94
N GLU A 122 -19.22 -3.40 -23.99
CA GLU A 122 -19.23 -1.99 -24.45
C GLU A 122 -18.57 -1.05 -23.42
N ARG A 123 -18.42 -1.50 -22.17
CA ARG A 123 -17.79 -0.76 -21.08
C ARG A 123 -16.34 -1.19 -20.84
N GLU A 124 -15.73 -1.91 -21.79
CA GLU A 124 -14.34 -2.36 -21.67
C GLU A 124 -13.39 -1.16 -21.48
N ALA A 125 -12.55 -1.24 -20.45
CA ALA A 125 -11.53 -0.25 -20.18
C ALA A 125 -10.15 -0.91 -20.05
N ILE A 126 -9.16 -0.34 -20.74
CA ILE A 126 -7.76 -0.77 -20.68
C ILE A 126 -6.96 0.38 -20.07
N THR A 127 -6.39 0.18 -18.88
CA THR A 127 -5.81 1.30 -18.11
C THR A 127 -4.57 1.92 -18.77
N SER A 128 -3.95 1.24 -19.72
CA SER A 128 -2.82 1.74 -20.52
C SER A 128 -3.20 2.51 -21.80
N ASP A 129 -4.49 2.64 -22.09
CA ASP A 129 -4.96 3.45 -23.21
C ASP A 129 -4.93 4.96 -22.87
N PRO A 130 -4.52 5.83 -23.81
CA PRO A 130 -4.53 7.28 -23.59
C PRO A 130 -5.90 7.85 -23.22
N GLU A 131 -6.97 7.28 -23.77
CA GLU A 131 -8.35 7.68 -23.46
C GLU A 131 -8.73 7.40 -21.99
N TYR A 132 -8.03 6.45 -21.34
CA TYR A 132 -8.15 6.17 -19.91
C TYR A 132 -7.19 7.03 -19.09
N TYR A 133 -5.87 6.88 -19.28
CA TYR A 133 -4.89 7.47 -18.36
C TYR A 133 -4.80 9.00 -18.44
N ARG A 134 -5.33 9.65 -19.49
CA ARG A 134 -5.47 11.11 -19.51
C ARG A 134 -6.27 11.63 -18.31
N TRP A 135 -7.23 10.85 -17.82
CA TRP A 135 -8.01 11.20 -16.64
C TRP A 135 -7.20 11.01 -15.36
N THR A 136 -6.35 9.98 -15.28
CA THR A 136 -5.40 9.83 -14.17
C THR A 136 -4.42 10.99 -14.10
N GLN A 137 -3.88 11.44 -15.25
CA GLN A 137 -3.04 12.63 -15.34
C GLN A 137 -3.81 13.89 -14.89
N TRP A 138 -5.05 14.04 -15.33
CA TRP A 138 -5.91 15.16 -14.93
C TRP A 138 -6.18 15.16 -13.42
N PHE A 139 -6.53 14.01 -12.81
CA PHE A 139 -6.73 13.88 -11.37
C PHE A 139 -5.46 14.20 -10.59
N PHE A 140 -4.30 13.75 -11.07
CA PHE A 140 -3.02 14.09 -10.45
C PHE A 140 -2.80 15.61 -10.44
N LEU A 141 -3.09 16.31 -11.54
CA LEU A 141 -3.01 17.78 -11.58
C LEU A 141 -3.98 18.42 -10.60
N GLN A 142 -5.22 17.92 -10.49
CA GLN A 142 -6.18 18.42 -9.50
C GLN A 142 -5.64 18.23 -8.08
N PHE A 143 -5.08 17.07 -7.76
CA PHE A 143 -4.46 16.82 -6.45
C PHE A 143 -3.26 17.72 -6.21
N TYR A 144 -2.42 17.94 -7.21
CA TYR A 144 -1.29 18.85 -7.11
C TYR A 144 -1.72 20.28 -6.81
N HIS A 145 -2.68 20.82 -7.58
CA HIS A 145 -3.19 22.17 -7.39
C HIS A 145 -3.89 22.37 -6.03
N ASN A 146 -4.46 21.31 -5.46
CA ASN A 146 -5.08 21.33 -4.13
C ASN A 146 -4.11 20.92 -3.00
N GLY A 147 -2.80 20.83 -3.29
CA GLY A 147 -1.78 20.48 -2.31
C GLY A 147 -1.89 19.07 -1.74
N LEU A 148 -2.60 18.16 -2.42
CA LEU A 148 -2.76 16.75 -2.09
C LEU A 148 -1.73 15.85 -2.77
N ALA A 149 -1.08 16.30 -3.86
CA ALA A 149 0.10 15.66 -4.42
C ALA A 149 1.32 16.58 -4.21
N TYR A 150 2.46 16.04 -3.78
CA TYR A 150 3.66 16.82 -3.48
C TYR A 150 4.94 16.01 -3.70
N ARG A 151 6.07 16.69 -3.88
CA ARG A 151 7.40 16.08 -3.94
C ARG A 151 8.13 16.23 -2.63
N LYS A 152 8.88 15.20 -2.24
CA LYS A 152 9.75 15.21 -1.06
C LYS A 152 10.95 14.30 -1.32
N MET A 153 12.14 14.69 -0.86
CA MET A 153 13.27 13.76 -0.75
C MET A 153 12.96 12.77 0.38
N SER A 154 12.90 11.49 0.06
CA SER A 154 12.57 10.45 1.02
C SER A 154 13.45 9.23 0.80
N PRO A 155 13.84 8.50 1.87
CA PRO A 155 14.25 7.12 1.71
C PRO A 155 13.06 6.35 1.15
N VAL A 156 13.23 5.74 -0.01
CA VAL A 156 12.22 4.88 -0.63
C VAL A 156 12.73 3.46 -0.75
N ASP A 157 11.77 2.54 -0.66
CA ASP A 157 11.99 1.14 -0.94
C ASP A 157 12.29 0.99 -2.43
N PHE A 158 13.41 0.36 -2.77
CA PHE A 158 13.88 0.23 -4.14
C PHE A 158 14.25 -1.22 -4.44
N CYS A 159 13.69 -1.78 -5.51
CA CYS A 159 14.08 -3.11 -5.98
C CYS A 159 15.23 -2.96 -7.00
N PRO A 160 16.45 -3.44 -6.71
CA PRO A 160 17.58 -3.30 -7.63
C PRO A 160 17.40 -4.11 -8.91
N GLN A 161 16.67 -5.23 -8.85
CA GLN A 161 16.41 -6.06 -10.03
C GLN A 161 15.31 -5.48 -10.93
N CYS A 162 14.24 -4.92 -10.37
CA CYS A 162 13.20 -4.22 -11.14
C CYS A 162 13.61 -2.79 -11.51
N ASN A 163 14.71 -2.27 -10.93
CA ASN A 163 15.22 -0.92 -11.11
C ASN A 163 14.15 0.17 -10.91
N THR A 164 13.36 0.05 -9.84
CA THR A 164 12.22 0.93 -9.58
C THR A 164 11.91 1.04 -8.08
N THR A 165 11.21 2.11 -7.73
CA THR A 165 10.70 2.32 -6.38
C THR A 165 9.47 1.46 -6.11
N LEU A 166 9.32 1.01 -4.87
CA LEU A 166 8.18 0.24 -4.38
C LEU A 166 7.43 1.07 -3.33
N ALA A 167 6.09 1.00 -3.36
CA ALA A 167 5.29 1.43 -2.22
C ALA A 167 5.45 0.44 -1.05
N ARG A 168 5.12 0.84 0.18
CA ARG A 168 5.25 -0.04 1.37
C ARG A 168 4.45 -1.34 1.19
N GLU A 169 3.28 -1.23 0.56
CA GLU A 169 2.37 -2.34 0.26
C GLU A 169 2.95 -3.34 -0.76
N GLN A 170 4.01 -2.95 -1.49
CA GLN A 170 4.66 -3.77 -2.53
C GLN A 170 5.94 -4.47 -2.01
N VAL A 171 6.23 -4.36 -0.71
CA VAL A 171 7.30 -5.06 -0.02
C VAL A 171 6.67 -6.14 0.86
N LYS A 172 7.06 -7.40 0.67
CA LYS A 172 6.45 -8.56 1.33
C LYS A 172 7.34 -9.20 2.37
N GLY A 173 6.71 -9.63 3.47
CA GLY A 173 7.31 -10.47 4.50
C GLY A 173 8.39 -9.76 5.32
N ASP A 174 8.90 -10.47 6.31
CA ASP A 174 9.93 -9.97 7.21
C ASP A 174 11.28 -9.83 6.49
N ASP A 175 11.54 -10.69 5.48
CA ASP A 175 12.71 -10.62 4.59
C ASP A 175 12.70 -9.43 3.61
N ARG A 176 11.65 -8.59 3.68
CA ARG A 176 11.47 -7.37 2.86
C ARG A 176 11.81 -7.57 1.38
N VAL A 177 11.17 -8.54 0.75
CA VAL A 177 11.40 -8.82 -0.66
C VAL A 177 10.40 -8.09 -1.55
N CYS A 178 10.82 -7.75 -2.76
CA CYS A 178 9.92 -7.24 -3.78
C CYS A 178 8.78 -8.24 -4.00
N GLU A 179 7.53 -7.77 -3.93
CA GLU A 179 6.32 -8.62 -4.03
C GLU A 179 6.24 -9.50 -5.30
N ARG A 180 7.05 -9.16 -6.31
CA ARG A 180 6.99 -9.69 -7.69
C ARG A 180 8.15 -10.63 -7.99
N CYS A 181 9.38 -10.25 -7.62
CA CYS A 181 10.59 -10.97 -8.02
C CYS A 181 11.36 -11.58 -6.84
N GLY A 182 10.95 -11.32 -5.59
CA GLY A 182 11.61 -11.89 -4.42
C GLY A 182 12.98 -11.30 -4.09
N THR A 183 13.46 -10.29 -4.84
CA THR A 183 14.74 -9.64 -4.56
C THR A 183 14.65 -8.82 -3.26
N PRO A 184 15.65 -8.91 -2.37
CA PRO A 184 15.74 -8.03 -1.21
C PRO A 184 15.68 -6.55 -1.62
N VAL A 185 14.82 -5.80 -0.94
CA VAL A 185 14.60 -4.38 -1.18
C VAL A 185 15.66 -3.56 -0.45
N ILE A 186 16.24 -2.57 -1.14
CA ILE A 186 17.20 -1.64 -0.54
C ILE A 186 16.55 -0.27 -0.31
N LYS A 187 17.15 0.54 0.57
CA LYS A 187 16.77 1.95 0.73
C LYS A 187 17.58 2.83 -0.20
N LYS A 188 16.92 3.76 -0.89
CA LYS A 188 17.57 4.80 -1.71
C LYS A 188 16.91 6.14 -1.45
N ASN A 189 17.70 7.18 -1.21
CA ASN A 189 17.16 8.54 -1.10
C ASN A 189 16.86 9.08 -2.50
N LEU A 190 15.58 9.33 -2.78
CA LEU A 190 15.12 9.85 -4.06
C LEU A 190 14.06 10.93 -3.83
N GLU A 191 14.02 11.90 -4.74
CA GLU A 191 12.93 12.85 -4.81
C GLU A 191 11.73 12.18 -5.49
N GLN A 192 10.65 11.97 -4.75
CA GLN A 192 9.48 11.18 -5.19
C GLN A 192 8.19 11.96 -5.00
N TRP A 193 7.14 11.55 -5.73
CA TRP A 193 5.79 12.07 -5.59
C TRP A 193 5.01 11.27 -4.54
N PHE A 194 4.27 11.98 -3.70
CA PHE A 194 3.44 11.42 -2.65
C PHE A 194 2.04 12.02 -2.69
N PHE A 195 1.04 11.22 -2.31
CA PHE A 195 -0.29 11.72 -1.98
C PHE A 195 -0.39 11.99 -0.48
N ARG A 196 -1.03 13.09 -0.09
CA ARG A 196 -1.37 13.42 1.30
C ARG A 196 -2.59 12.63 1.77
N ILE A 197 -2.57 11.32 1.59
CA ILE A 197 -3.63 10.42 2.05
C ILE A 197 -3.86 10.54 3.56
N THR A 198 -2.84 10.91 4.33
CA THR A 198 -2.92 11.16 5.77
C THR A 198 -3.88 12.28 6.15
N LYS A 199 -4.19 13.24 5.26
CA LYS A 199 -5.25 14.23 5.50
C LYS A 199 -6.65 13.61 5.58
N TYR A 200 -6.80 12.39 5.07
CA TYR A 200 -8.03 11.62 5.06
C TYR A 200 -7.97 10.41 6.00
N ALA A 201 -6.95 10.29 6.85
CA ALA A 201 -6.78 9.10 7.71
C ALA A 201 -7.99 8.85 8.62
N GLU A 202 -8.58 9.91 9.18
CA GLU A 202 -9.77 9.79 10.03
C GLU A 202 -11.01 9.34 9.23
N GLU A 203 -11.19 9.89 8.04
CA GLU A 203 -12.28 9.49 7.13
C GLU A 203 -12.11 8.04 6.68
N LEU A 204 -10.89 7.61 6.37
CA LEU A 204 -10.56 6.24 5.99
C LEU A 204 -10.72 5.23 7.14
N LEU A 205 -10.81 5.70 8.38
CA LEU A 205 -11.12 4.87 9.57
C LEU A 205 -12.62 4.75 9.85
N ASP A 206 -13.46 5.53 9.18
CA ASP A 206 -14.92 5.45 9.32
C ASP A 206 -15.52 4.37 8.40
N PHE A 207 -15.78 3.20 8.98
CA PHE A 207 -16.45 2.08 8.31
C PHE A 207 -17.97 2.04 8.58
N SER A 208 -18.55 3.04 9.26
CA SER A 208 -19.95 3.00 9.74
C SER A 208 -21.01 2.85 8.63
N LYS A 209 -20.63 3.20 7.38
CA LYS A 209 -21.51 3.16 6.20
C LYS A 209 -21.19 2.01 5.24
N ILE A 210 -20.31 1.09 5.63
CA ILE A 210 -19.76 0.05 4.76
C ILE A 210 -20.02 -1.33 5.35
N GLU A 211 -20.65 -2.21 4.57
CA GLU A 211 -20.85 -3.62 4.93
C GLU A 211 -19.67 -4.46 4.42
N TRP A 212 -18.55 -4.46 5.15
CA TRP A 212 -17.34 -5.23 4.83
C TRP A 212 -17.05 -6.33 5.86
N PRO A 213 -16.34 -7.40 5.48
CA PRO A 213 -15.88 -8.42 6.42
C PRO A 213 -15.01 -7.82 7.52
N GLU A 214 -15.24 -8.22 8.78
CA GLU A 214 -14.52 -7.71 9.96
C GLU A 214 -13.00 -7.82 9.83
N ARG A 215 -12.51 -8.92 9.22
CA ARG A 215 -11.08 -9.13 8.96
C ARG A 215 -10.49 -8.01 8.10
N VAL A 216 -11.19 -7.56 7.06
CA VAL A 216 -10.70 -6.49 6.17
C VAL A 216 -10.67 -5.15 6.92
N ILE A 217 -11.72 -4.87 7.69
CA ILE A 217 -11.80 -3.67 8.53
C ILE A 217 -10.65 -3.65 9.55
N ALA A 218 -10.39 -4.76 10.23
CA ALA A 218 -9.31 -4.88 11.21
C ALA A 218 -7.93 -4.65 10.56
N MET A 219 -7.68 -5.24 9.38
CA MET A 219 -6.44 -5.02 8.63
C MET A 219 -6.24 -3.53 8.28
N GLN A 220 -7.27 -2.84 7.81
CA GLN A 220 -7.20 -1.42 7.48
C GLN A 220 -6.95 -0.53 8.72
N LYS A 221 -7.64 -0.82 9.84
CA LYS A 221 -7.43 -0.09 11.10
C LYS A 221 -6.00 -0.23 11.62
N ASN A 222 -5.48 -1.46 11.60
CA ASN A 222 -4.11 -1.74 12.03
C ASN A 222 -3.08 -1.10 11.09
N TRP A 223 -3.36 -1.06 9.78
CA TRP A 223 -2.49 -0.42 8.80
C TRP A 223 -2.41 1.10 8.98
N ILE A 224 -3.55 1.77 9.23
CA ILE A 224 -3.58 3.22 9.48
C ILE A 224 -2.96 3.54 10.84
N GLY A 225 -3.19 2.70 11.86
CA GLY A 225 -2.48 2.76 13.13
C GLY A 225 -2.69 4.07 13.91
N ARG A 226 -3.91 4.61 13.92
CA ARG A 226 -4.21 5.85 14.68
C ARG A 226 -3.92 5.64 16.17
N SER A 227 -3.21 6.59 16.74
CA SER A 227 -2.95 6.69 18.16
C SER A 227 -3.22 8.12 18.65
N GLU A 228 -3.66 8.23 19.90
CA GLU A 228 -3.84 9.51 20.59
C GLU A 228 -2.77 9.63 21.67
N GLY A 229 -2.21 10.82 21.82
CA GLY A 229 -1.09 11.05 22.71
C GLY A 229 -0.78 12.53 22.88
N ALA A 230 0.34 12.82 23.51
CA ALA A 230 0.85 14.16 23.70
C ALA A 230 2.24 14.30 23.10
N GLU A 231 2.53 15.48 22.58
CA GLU A 231 3.89 15.94 22.33
C GLU A 231 4.42 16.58 23.62
N VAL A 232 5.61 16.15 24.05
CA VAL A 232 6.27 16.66 25.25
C VAL A 232 7.66 17.15 24.85
N ILE A 233 8.01 18.38 25.23
CA ILE A 233 9.31 18.96 24.91
C ILE A 233 10.24 18.74 26.10
N PHE A 234 11.21 17.84 25.94
CA PHE A 234 12.37 17.76 26.82
C PHE A 234 13.42 18.76 26.36
N ARG A 235 14.31 19.18 27.26
CA ARG A 235 15.47 20.00 26.90
C ARG A 235 16.75 19.29 27.25
N THR A 236 17.73 19.30 26.35
CA THR A 236 19.08 18.85 26.67
C THR A 236 19.67 19.76 27.75
N GLU A 237 20.71 19.31 28.46
CA GLU A 237 21.43 20.19 29.40
C GLU A 237 22.03 21.44 28.76
N ARG A 238 22.20 21.42 27.42
CA ARG A 238 22.66 22.55 26.62
C ARG A 238 21.54 23.51 26.22
N GLY A 239 20.28 23.13 26.46
CA GLY A 239 19.10 23.92 26.15
C GLY A 239 18.43 23.60 24.81
N ASP A 240 18.90 22.59 24.07
CA ASP A 240 18.30 22.17 22.80
C ASP A 240 16.95 21.49 23.06
N GLU A 241 15.94 21.81 22.24
CA GLU A 241 14.62 21.19 22.35
C GLU A 241 14.63 19.78 21.73
N LEU A 242 14.15 18.81 22.51
CA LEU A 242 13.99 17.42 22.12
C LEU A 242 12.52 17.02 22.29
N PRO A 243 11.65 17.35 21.32
CA PRO A 243 10.25 16.94 21.35
C PRO A 243 10.15 15.42 21.26
N VAL A 244 9.20 14.83 21.97
CA VAL A 244 8.84 13.41 21.88
C VAL A 244 7.33 13.25 21.81
N PHE A 245 6.86 12.23 21.10
CA PHE A 245 5.46 11.82 21.12
C PHE A 245 5.27 10.62 22.05
N THR A 246 4.26 10.67 22.92
CA THR A 246 3.87 9.54 23.77
C THR A 246 2.36 9.36 23.79
N THR A 247 1.90 8.11 23.67
CA THR A 247 0.49 7.74 23.89
C THR A 247 0.16 7.56 25.38
N ARG A 248 1.18 7.67 26.25
CA ARG A 248 1.09 7.54 27.71
C ARG A 248 1.70 8.78 28.39
N PRO A 249 1.08 9.96 28.28
CA PRO A 249 1.57 11.16 28.98
C PRO A 249 1.45 11.04 30.51
N ASP A 250 0.57 10.15 31.00
CA ASP A 250 0.42 9.84 32.42
C ASP A 250 1.69 9.27 33.06
N THR A 251 2.57 8.65 32.27
CA THR A 251 3.79 8.00 32.77
C THR A 251 5.03 8.90 32.75
N LEU A 252 4.88 10.20 32.47
CA LEU A 252 5.98 11.14 32.27
C LEU A 252 6.92 11.28 33.50
N TRP A 253 6.39 11.13 34.72
CA TRP A 253 7.20 11.12 35.95
C TRP A 253 8.12 9.89 36.06
N GLY A 254 7.79 8.80 35.38
CA GLY A 254 8.58 7.57 35.36
C GLY A 254 9.58 7.49 34.21
N ALA A 255 9.75 8.56 33.43
CA ALA A 255 10.73 8.55 32.33
C ALA A 255 12.15 8.48 32.90
N THR A 256 12.82 7.34 32.69
CA THR A 256 14.16 7.04 33.26
C THR A 256 15.28 7.26 32.25
N PHE A 257 14.99 7.25 30.95
CA PHE A 257 15.93 7.57 29.89
C PHE A 257 15.21 8.02 28.62
N MET A 258 15.92 8.69 27.73
CA MET A 258 15.44 9.05 26.39
C MET A 258 16.16 8.24 25.33
N VAL A 259 15.51 8.06 24.19
CA VAL A 259 16.08 7.34 23.05
C VAL A 259 15.83 8.12 21.77
N MET A 260 16.89 8.35 21.00
CA MET A 260 16.85 9.01 19.70
C MET A 260 17.11 8.00 18.57
N ALA A 261 16.52 8.26 17.41
CA ALA A 261 16.88 7.57 16.18
C ALA A 261 18.36 7.87 15.84
N PRO A 262 19.12 6.90 15.30
CA PRO A 262 20.50 7.10 14.86
C PRO A 262 20.68 8.25 13.86
N GLU A 263 19.66 8.51 13.04
CA GLU A 263 19.66 9.59 12.04
C GLU A 263 19.22 10.95 12.60
N HIS A 264 18.89 11.05 13.88
CA HIS A 264 18.37 12.28 14.47
C HIS A 264 19.46 13.38 14.49
N PRO A 265 19.19 14.61 14.01
CA PRO A 265 20.22 15.65 13.84
C PRO A 265 21.01 15.98 15.11
N LEU A 266 20.35 15.98 16.27
CA LEU A 266 21.00 16.27 17.55
C LEU A 266 21.98 15.19 18.02
N VAL A 267 21.95 13.96 17.48
CA VAL A 267 22.75 12.84 18.00
C VAL A 267 24.24 13.19 18.06
N LEU A 268 24.83 13.59 16.93
CA LEU A 268 26.26 13.90 16.86
C LEU A 268 26.60 15.25 17.52
N GLU A 269 25.62 16.15 17.63
CA GLU A 269 25.79 17.46 18.24
C GLU A 269 25.91 17.34 19.76
N ILE A 270 25.08 16.53 20.41
CA ILE A 270 25.05 16.40 21.87
C ILE A 270 26.01 15.35 22.41
N THR A 271 26.44 14.39 21.57
CA THR A 271 27.33 13.31 21.98
C THR A 271 28.65 13.85 22.51
N THR A 272 29.07 13.38 23.69
CA THR A 272 30.34 13.79 24.30
C THR A 272 31.53 13.20 23.55
N ASP A 273 32.69 13.85 23.63
CA ASP A 273 33.89 13.40 22.91
C ASP A 273 34.32 11.99 23.31
N GLU A 274 34.12 11.61 24.57
CA GLU A 274 34.41 10.25 25.08
C GLU A 274 33.53 9.17 24.43
N ARG A 275 32.32 9.51 23.97
CA ARG A 275 31.34 8.57 23.38
C ARG A 275 31.23 8.67 21.86
N ARG A 276 31.85 9.69 21.24
CA ARG A 276 31.72 10.02 19.82
C ARG A 276 32.02 8.83 18.91
N ALA A 277 33.16 8.15 19.11
CA ALA A 277 33.56 7.02 18.27
C ALA A 277 32.58 5.83 18.36
N GLU A 278 32.03 5.57 19.55
CA GLU A 278 31.07 4.48 19.79
C GLU A 278 29.72 4.79 19.13
N VAL A 279 29.25 6.04 19.25
CA VAL A 279 28.00 6.50 18.65
C VAL A 279 28.08 6.53 17.12
N GLU A 280 29.17 7.04 16.53
CA GLU A 280 29.36 7.07 15.08
C GLU A 280 29.36 5.65 14.49
N ALA A 281 30.06 4.70 15.13
CA ALA A 281 30.04 3.29 14.72
C ALA A 281 28.64 2.68 14.78
N TYR A 282 27.85 3.02 15.81
CA TYR A 282 26.48 2.55 15.94
C TYR A 282 25.55 3.13 14.86
N ILE A 283 25.69 4.42 14.52
CA ILE A 283 24.94 5.06 13.43
C ILE A 283 25.26 4.38 12.09
N GLU A 284 26.54 4.12 11.81
CA GLU A 284 26.94 3.41 10.59
C GLU A 284 26.39 1.98 10.53
N GLN A 285 26.34 1.29 11.67
CA GLN A 285 25.74 -0.04 11.76
C GLN A 285 24.23 0.02 11.50
N ALA A 286 23.53 0.93 12.17
CA ALA A 286 22.08 1.07 12.04
C ALA A 286 21.66 1.49 10.62
N ALA A 287 22.46 2.31 9.94
CA ALA A 287 22.23 2.70 8.54
C ALA A 287 22.31 1.53 7.55
N ARG A 288 22.90 0.39 7.95
CA ARG A 288 22.95 -0.84 7.14
C ARG A 288 21.70 -1.71 7.34
N THR A 289 20.81 -1.34 8.26
CA THR A 289 19.63 -2.11 8.63
C THR A 289 18.35 -1.35 8.31
N SER A 290 17.31 -2.04 7.84
CA SER A 290 16.07 -1.41 7.42
C SER A 290 15.15 -1.06 8.60
N ASP A 291 14.28 -0.05 8.42
CA ASP A 291 13.27 0.36 9.42
C ASP A 291 12.44 -0.79 10.00
N ILE A 292 12.02 -1.76 9.17
CA ILE A 292 11.20 -2.90 9.65
C ILE A 292 12.05 -3.89 10.44
N GLU A 293 13.27 -4.20 10.00
CA GLU A 293 14.17 -5.04 10.79
C GLU A 293 14.46 -4.39 12.15
N ARG A 294 14.45 -3.06 12.22
CA ARG A 294 14.62 -2.30 13.48
C ARG A 294 13.35 -2.34 14.35
N GLU A 295 12.18 -2.47 13.75
CA GLU A 295 10.87 -2.60 14.43
C GLU A 295 10.49 -4.05 14.77
N ALA A 296 11.25 -5.05 14.31
CA ALA A 296 10.97 -6.47 14.53
C ALA A 296 10.89 -6.80 16.03
N ALA A 297 9.77 -7.39 16.45
CA ALA A 297 9.45 -7.59 17.87
C ALA A 297 10.37 -8.60 18.57
N ASP A 298 10.97 -9.52 17.82
CA ASP A 298 11.87 -10.58 18.27
C ASP A 298 13.36 -10.18 18.20
N ARG A 299 13.68 -8.98 17.71
CA ARG A 299 15.05 -8.48 17.65
C ARG A 299 15.54 -8.03 19.02
N GLU A 300 16.80 -8.35 19.31
CA GLU A 300 17.48 -7.82 20.48
C GLU A 300 17.62 -6.29 20.36
N LYS A 301 17.07 -5.58 21.35
CA LYS A 301 17.15 -4.12 21.42
C LYS A 301 18.57 -3.72 21.79
N THR A 302 19.27 -3.08 20.86
CA THR A 302 20.60 -2.54 21.09
C THR A 302 20.53 -1.03 21.27
N GLY A 303 21.57 -0.43 21.85
CA GLY A 303 21.68 1.02 21.94
C GLY A 303 22.99 1.46 22.58
N VAL A 304 23.37 2.71 22.34
CA VAL A 304 24.59 3.33 22.83
C VAL A 304 24.27 4.63 23.57
N PHE A 305 24.94 4.85 24.70
CA PHE A 305 24.78 6.06 25.50
C PHE A 305 25.56 7.23 24.88
N THR A 306 24.90 8.37 24.69
CA THR A 306 25.52 9.56 24.07
C THR A 306 26.48 10.31 24.99
N GLY A 307 26.45 10.05 26.30
CA GLY A 307 27.11 10.90 27.29
C GLY A 307 26.29 12.13 27.69
N ALA A 308 25.21 12.44 26.96
CA ALA A 308 24.36 13.59 27.20
C ALA A 308 23.12 13.24 28.03
N TYR A 309 22.56 14.28 28.65
CA TYR A 309 21.32 14.19 29.43
C TYR A 309 20.30 15.21 28.93
N ALA A 310 19.03 14.88 29.14
CA ALA A 310 17.91 15.79 29.06
C ALA A 310 17.34 16.06 30.46
N ILE A 311 16.55 17.12 30.57
CA ILE A 311 15.81 17.49 31.78
C ILE A 311 14.36 17.11 31.58
N ASN A 312 13.82 16.29 32.49
CA ASN A 312 12.42 15.94 32.49
C ASN A 312 11.57 17.16 32.93
N PRO A 313 10.60 17.60 32.12
CA PRO A 313 9.89 18.86 32.37
C PRO A 313 8.96 18.83 33.59
N VAL A 314 8.59 17.66 34.12
CA VAL A 314 7.63 17.58 35.25
C VAL A 314 8.28 17.40 36.61
N ASN A 315 9.49 16.86 36.68
CA ASN A 315 10.20 16.61 37.94
C ASN A 315 11.62 17.20 37.97
N ILE A 316 12.09 17.79 36.86
CA ILE A 316 13.42 18.43 36.72
C ILE A 316 14.59 17.44 36.86
N GLU A 317 14.32 16.14 36.82
CA GLU A 317 15.37 15.13 36.89
C GLU A 317 16.19 15.07 35.60
N ARG A 318 17.48 14.77 35.77
CA ARG A 318 18.41 14.53 34.67
C ARG A 318 18.23 13.10 34.18
N ILE A 319 17.89 12.94 32.90
CA ILE A 319 17.66 11.64 32.28
C ILE A 319 18.67 11.40 31.15
N PRO A 320 19.36 10.25 31.12
CA PRO A 320 20.36 9.95 30.09
C PRO A 320 19.71 9.78 28.72
N ILE A 321 20.41 10.26 27.68
CA ILE A 321 19.97 10.13 26.29
C ILE A 321 20.76 9.02 25.58
N TRP A 322 20.04 8.07 25.02
CA TRP A 322 20.56 6.93 24.26
C TRP A 322 20.24 7.06 22.77
N VAL A 323 21.00 6.36 21.95
CA VAL A 323 20.70 6.12 20.54
C VAL A 323 20.34 4.65 20.39
N ALA A 324 19.21 4.34 19.78
CA ALA A 324 18.82 2.97 19.51
C ALA A 324 18.13 2.84 18.16
N ASP A 325 18.38 1.72 17.50
CA ASP A 325 17.87 1.44 16.17
C ASP A 325 16.33 1.30 16.14
N TYR A 326 15.68 0.79 17.17
CA TYR A 326 14.22 0.66 17.18
C TYR A 326 13.44 2.00 17.19
N VAL A 327 14.10 3.15 17.35
CA VAL A 327 13.48 4.48 17.19
C VAL A 327 13.72 4.96 15.76
N LEU A 328 12.66 5.36 15.06
CA LEU A 328 12.73 5.77 13.65
C LEU A 328 12.50 7.26 13.47
N MET A 329 13.33 7.91 12.65
CA MET A 329 13.17 9.33 12.29
C MET A 329 11.87 9.62 11.53
N THR A 330 11.23 8.59 10.97
CA THR A 330 9.95 8.72 10.26
C THR A 330 8.73 8.64 11.16
N TYR A 331 8.90 8.35 12.46
CA TYR A 331 7.84 8.24 13.44
C TYR A 331 7.96 9.33 14.52
N GLY A 332 6.89 10.11 14.73
CA GLY A 332 6.89 11.25 15.64
C GLY A 332 7.98 12.26 15.29
N SER A 333 8.81 12.60 16.28
CA SER A 333 9.97 13.49 16.16
C SER A 333 11.30 12.76 15.93
N GLY A 334 11.30 11.43 15.86
CA GLY A 334 12.54 10.63 15.87
C GLY A 334 13.18 10.51 17.25
N ALA A 335 12.45 10.83 18.32
CA ALA A 335 12.87 10.62 19.71
C ALA A 335 11.69 10.16 20.57
N ILE A 336 11.97 9.35 21.58
CA ILE A 336 10.98 8.86 22.55
C ILE A 336 11.50 8.99 23.98
N MET A 337 10.57 9.06 24.94
CA MET A 337 10.85 8.81 26.34
C MET A 337 10.65 7.32 26.65
N ALA A 338 11.51 6.75 27.48
CA ALA A 338 11.37 5.39 27.96
C ALA A 338 11.00 5.39 29.44
N VAL A 339 9.97 4.62 29.77
CA VAL A 339 9.49 4.42 31.14
C VAL A 339 9.75 2.97 31.51
N SER A 340 10.77 2.74 32.33
CA SER A 340 11.02 1.42 32.93
C SER A 340 9.94 1.19 34.01
N ALA A 341 9.21 0.08 33.91
CA ALA A 341 8.25 -0.34 34.94
C ALA A 341 8.95 -0.79 36.23
#